data_AF-A0A9N9DN90-F1
#
_entry.id   AF-A0A9N9DN90-F1
#
_cell.length_a   1.000
_cell.length_b   1.000
_cell.length_c   1.000
_cell.angle_alpha   90.00
_cell.angle_beta   90.00
_cell.angle_gamma   90.00
#
_symmetry.space_group_name_H-M   'P 1'
#
loop_
_entity.id
_entity.type
_entity.pdbx_description
1 polymer ?
#
loop_
_entity_poly.entity_id
_entity_poly.type
_entity_poly.pdbx_seq_one_letter_code
_entity_poly.pdbx_strand_id
1 'polypeptide(L)'
;PDVIKYRNPYVQNYFVAKVGTIIFNKDIENLNIELPQPLKNVKNASAFRVILPWFDALNIMLGKISKAYEDAEYNRKTCRILTDRADDVLTAVKILFRRRDEEVDKFLDDYYVKSFIKLHRVLRDIKEFISNVSQLKGLSKFVSAEDIRKRCIVLINELESSCVDLNLNTTISAEDKRLVQKSLMEDVDAMNEIINIDEQEYIKYLKKSAVNGNPTALFYYGILSLDGKYVEKDEKIGMQCLLLAIAKGQKQAIVELKNRNIDVW
;
A
#
# COMPACT_ATOMS: atom_id res chain seq x y z
N PRO A 1 4.47 -20.98 -19.65
CA PRO A 1 4.13 -22.17 -18.84
C PRO A 1 4.26 -21.79 -17.36
N ASP A 2 3.24 -21.29 -16.67
CA ASP A 2 1.96 -21.96 -16.48
C ASP A 2 0.80 -20.96 -16.38
N VAL A 3 -0.20 -21.16 -17.25
CA VAL A 3 -1.52 -20.55 -17.11
C VAL A 3 -2.39 -21.64 -16.52
N ILE A 4 -2.82 -21.48 -15.27
CA ILE A 4 -3.85 -22.34 -14.67
C ILE A 4 -5.16 -22.07 -15.43
N LYS A 5 -5.41 -22.86 -16.49
CA LYS A 5 -6.69 -22.89 -17.19
C LYS A 5 -7.71 -23.59 -16.29
N TYR A 6 -8.56 -22.81 -15.63
CA TYR A 6 -9.72 -23.32 -14.91
C TYR A 6 -10.75 -23.90 -15.90
N ARG A 7 -11.00 -25.20 -15.83
CA ARG A 7 -11.87 -26.00 -16.73
C ARG A 7 -13.39 -25.82 -16.49
N ASN A 8 -13.91 -24.61 -16.31
CA ASN A 8 -15.36 -24.41 -16.27
C ASN A 8 -15.81 -23.03 -16.81
N PRO A 9 -16.58 -22.97 -17.93
CA PRO A 9 -17.01 -21.72 -18.58
C PRO A 9 -17.83 -20.78 -17.69
N TYR A 10 -18.47 -21.28 -16.63
CA TYR A 10 -19.26 -20.45 -15.70
C TYR A 10 -18.38 -19.67 -14.70
N VAL A 11 -17.16 -20.15 -14.42
CA VAL A 11 -16.23 -19.53 -13.46
C VAL A 11 -15.48 -18.36 -14.10
N GLN A 12 -15.18 -18.43 -15.39
CA GLN A 12 -14.61 -17.29 -16.13
C GLN A 12 -15.56 -16.09 -16.16
N ASN A 13 -16.86 -16.30 -16.41
CA ASN A 13 -17.82 -15.21 -16.50
C ASN A 13 -18.11 -14.53 -15.14
N TYR A 14 -18.05 -15.26 -14.02
CA TYR A 14 -18.22 -14.66 -12.69
C TYR A 14 -16.99 -13.86 -12.23
N PHE A 15 -15.77 -14.33 -12.55
CA PHE A 15 -14.52 -13.63 -12.22
C PHE A 15 -14.30 -12.37 -13.07
N VAL A 16 -14.65 -12.40 -14.36
CA VAL A 16 -14.51 -11.23 -15.25
C VAL A 16 -15.54 -10.15 -14.93
N ALA A 17 -16.78 -10.51 -14.57
CA ALA A 17 -17.85 -9.53 -14.36
C ALA A 17 -17.82 -8.83 -12.99
N LYS A 18 -17.42 -9.52 -11.91
CA LYS A 18 -17.48 -8.95 -10.54
C LYS A 18 -16.13 -8.46 -10.02
N VAL A 19 -15.04 -9.20 -10.21
CA VAL A 19 -13.73 -8.81 -9.62
C VAL A 19 -12.92 -7.89 -10.56
N GLY A 20 -13.03 -8.08 -11.87
CA GLY A 20 -12.42 -7.17 -12.86
C GLY A 20 -12.92 -5.72 -12.72
N THR A 21 -14.18 -5.53 -12.33
CA THR A 21 -14.80 -4.22 -12.13
C THR A 21 -14.51 -3.64 -10.75
N ILE A 22 -14.39 -4.47 -9.70
CA ILE A 22 -14.12 -4.03 -8.31
C ILE A 22 -12.70 -3.49 -8.13
N ILE A 23 -11.73 -3.94 -8.94
CA ILE A 23 -10.32 -3.51 -8.80
C ILE A 23 -10.09 -2.11 -9.41
N PHE A 24 -11.00 -1.57 -10.23
CA PHE A 24 -10.70 -0.40 -11.08
C PHE A 24 -11.59 0.85 -10.98
N ASN A 25 -12.65 0.94 -10.16
CA ASN A 25 -13.43 2.19 -10.13
C ASN A 25 -13.89 2.68 -8.75
N LYS A 26 -13.89 4.01 -8.61
CA LYS A 26 -14.02 4.77 -7.37
C LYS A 26 -15.47 5.05 -6.94
N ASP A 27 -16.45 4.57 -7.69
CA ASP A 27 -17.86 4.94 -7.51
C ASP A 27 -18.68 3.68 -7.17
N ILE A 28 -18.68 3.29 -5.90
CA ILE A 28 -19.41 2.11 -5.39
C ILE A 28 -20.77 2.47 -4.77
N GLU A 29 -21.09 3.76 -4.58
CA GLU A 29 -22.30 4.15 -3.83
C GLU A 29 -23.64 4.03 -4.60
N ASN A 30 -23.65 3.71 -5.90
CA ASN A 30 -24.87 3.81 -6.73
C ASN A 30 -25.38 2.51 -7.41
N LEU A 31 -24.95 1.32 -7.01
CA LEU A 31 -25.41 0.06 -7.64
C LEU A 31 -26.35 -0.75 -6.75
N ASN A 32 -27.66 -0.58 -6.96
CA ASN A 32 -28.72 -1.47 -6.44
C ASN A 32 -28.80 -2.75 -7.29
N ILE A 33 -28.45 -3.92 -6.74
CA ILE A 33 -28.60 -5.22 -7.42
C ILE A 33 -29.14 -6.27 -6.43
N GLU A 34 -30.32 -6.83 -6.72
CA GLU A 34 -30.93 -7.92 -5.94
C GLU A 34 -30.34 -9.31 -6.31
N LEU A 35 -30.21 -10.19 -5.31
CA LEU A 35 -29.66 -11.55 -5.42
C LEU A 35 -30.77 -12.62 -5.54
N PRO A 36 -30.66 -13.64 -6.40
CA PRO A 36 -31.59 -14.77 -6.41
C PRO A 36 -31.23 -15.87 -5.38
N GLN A 37 -32.25 -16.52 -4.79
CA GLN A 37 -32.16 -17.56 -3.73
C GLN A 37 -32.91 -18.86 -4.15
N PRO A 38 -32.72 -20.04 -3.51
CA PRO A 38 -31.60 -20.50 -2.67
C PRO A 38 -31.04 -21.88 -3.09
N LEU A 39 -29.71 -22.06 -3.14
CA LEU A 39 -29.08 -23.40 -3.25
C LEU A 39 -28.54 -23.84 -1.89
N LYS A 40 -29.35 -24.62 -1.14
CA LYS A 40 -29.02 -25.07 0.23
C LYS A 40 -28.05 -26.27 0.31
N ASN A 41 -27.75 -26.99 -0.78
CA ASN A 41 -26.99 -28.26 -0.70
C ASN A 41 -25.65 -28.29 -1.47
N VAL A 42 -25.13 -27.15 -1.95
CA VAL A 42 -23.80 -27.03 -2.63
C VAL A 42 -22.82 -26.15 -1.82
N LYS A 43 -23.26 -25.61 -0.67
CA LYS A 43 -22.67 -24.46 0.03
C LYS A 43 -21.18 -24.57 0.38
N ASN A 44 -20.66 -25.76 0.67
CA ASN A 44 -19.32 -25.88 1.22
C ASN A 44 -18.23 -25.76 0.13
N ALA A 45 -18.27 -26.57 -0.93
CA ALA A 45 -17.22 -26.57 -1.96
C ALA A 45 -17.08 -25.25 -2.74
N SER A 46 -18.17 -24.51 -2.95
CA SER A 46 -18.16 -23.24 -3.68
C SER A 46 -17.64 -22.07 -2.85
N ALA A 47 -18.00 -21.99 -1.57
CA ALA A 47 -17.49 -20.95 -0.68
C ALA A 47 -15.97 -21.08 -0.48
N PHE A 48 -15.45 -22.31 -0.36
CA PHE A 48 -14.01 -22.56 -0.22
C PHE A 48 -13.18 -22.05 -1.40
N ARG A 49 -13.68 -22.19 -2.63
CA ARG A 49 -12.99 -21.66 -3.82
C ARG A 49 -12.95 -20.14 -3.88
N VAL A 50 -13.93 -19.46 -3.27
CA VAL A 50 -14.01 -18.00 -3.27
C VAL A 50 -13.00 -17.40 -2.28
N ILE A 51 -12.70 -18.12 -1.19
CA ILE A 51 -11.87 -17.62 -0.08
C ILE A 51 -10.36 -17.79 -0.35
N LEU A 52 -9.92 -18.89 -0.97
CA LEU A 52 -8.50 -19.19 -1.20
C LEU A 52 -7.68 -18.06 -1.85
N PRO A 53 -8.15 -17.39 -2.93
CA PRO A 53 -7.37 -16.34 -3.58
C PRO A 53 -7.03 -15.16 -2.67
N TRP A 54 -7.83 -14.92 -1.63
CA TRP A 54 -7.66 -13.80 -0.70
C TRP A 54 -6.49 -14.05 0.24
N PHE A 55 -6.37 -15.28 0.73
CA PHE A 55 -5.26 -15.70 1.58
C PHE A 55 -3.94 -15.69 0.81
N ASP A 56 -3.95 -16.16 -0.44
CA ASP A 56 -2.78 -16.09 -1.32
C ASP A 56 -2.39 -14.64 -1.60
N ALA A 57 -3.35 -13.77 -1.89
CA ALA A 57 -3.11 -12.35 -2.09
C ALA A 57 -2.48 -11.70 -0.84
N LEU A 58 -2.98 -12.00 0.36
CA LEU A 58 -2.42 -11.50 1.62
C LEU A 58 -0.98 -12.00 1.84
N ASN A 59 -0.71 -13.29 1.65
CA ASN A 59 0.65 -13.85 1.77
C ASN A 59 1.62 -13.19 0.78
N ILE A 60 1.18 -13.00 -0.48
CA ILE A 60 1.98 -12.31 -1.50
C ILE A 60 2.25 -10.86 -1.09
N MET A 61 1.24 -10.15 -0.58
CA MET A 61 1.39 -8.77 -0.12
C MET A 61 2.37 -8.64 1.04
N LEU A 62 2.37 -9.60 1.96
CA LEU A 62 3.31 -9.61 3.09
C LEU A 62 4.73 -9.93 2.66
N GLY A 63 4.92 -10.89 1.74
CA GLY A 63 6.23 -11.10 1.12
C GLY A 63 6.78 -9.82 0.47
N LYS A 64 5.91 -9.00 -0.14
CA LYS A 64 6.30 -7.68 -0.67
C LYS A 64 6.62 -6.65 0.42
N ILE A 65 5.94 -6.69 1.57
CA ILE A 65 6.23 -5.82 2.73
C ILE A 65 7.59 -6.19 3.34
N SER A 66 7.81 -7.48 3.64
CA SER A 66 9.08 -7.98 4.18
C SER A 66 10.24 -7.63 3.24
N LYS A 67 10.05 -7.83 1.93
CA LYS A 67 11.07 -7.46 0.94
C LYS A 67 11.36 -5.95 0.94
N ALA A 68 10.32 -5.11 1.00
CA ALA A 68 10.50 -3.66 1.08
C ALA A 68 11.22 -3.21 2.36
N TYR A 69 11.06 -3.95 3.47
CA TYR A 69 11.80 -3.73 4.71
C TYR A 69 13.25 -4.20 4.64
N GLU A 70 13.53 -5.36 4.06
CA GLU A 70 14.91 -5.85 3.86
C GLU A 70 15.75 -4.86 3.05
N ASP A 71 15.14 -4.29 2.02
CA ASP A 71 15.76 -3.29 1.15
C ASP A 71 15.83 -1.89 1.78
N ALA A 72 15.36 -1.72 3.02
CA ALA A 72 15.28 -0.41 3.66
C ALA A 72 16.65 0.12 4.09
N GLU A 73 17.01 1.33 3.70
CA GLU A 73 18.29 1.96 4.10
C GLU A 73 18.10 3.00 5.22
N TYR A 74 16.91 3.59 5.31
CA TYR A 74 16.54 4.66 6.25
C TYR A 74 15.25 4.33 7.00
N ASN A 75 15.01 5.02 8.11
CA ASN A 75 13.80 4.85 8.94
C ASN A 75 13.52 3.38 9.30
N ARG A 76 14.59 2.61 9.56
CA ARG A 76 14.50 1.16 9.72
C ARG A 76 13.65 0.80 10.94
N LYS A 77 13.62 1.61 12.00
CA LYS A 77 12.80 1.32 13.19
C LYS A 77 11.32 1.46 12.86
N THR A 78 10.95 2.53 12.16
CA THR A 78 9.61 2.79 11.64
C THR A 78 9.15 1.71 10.67
N CYS A 79 10.01 1.32 9.72
CA CYS A 79 9.70 0.26 8.76
C CYS A 79 9.54 -1.10 9.46
N ARG A 80 10.37 -1.39 10.46
CA ARG A 80 10.30 -2.63 11.24
C ARG A 80 8.96 -2.74 11.96
N ILE A 81 8.53 -1.68 12.65
CA ILE A 81 7.24 -1.65 13.36
C ILE A 81 6.09 -2.06 12.44
N LEU A 82 6.00 -1.46 11.26
CA LEU A 82 4.91 -1.75 10.32
C LEU A 82 5.00 -3.17 9.77
N THR A 83 6.21 -3.70 9.60
CA THR A 83 6.46 -5.06 9.12
C THR A 83 6.06 -6.08 10.19
N ASP A 84 6.56 -5.92 11.42
CA ASP A 84 6.22 -6.76 12.58
C ASP A 84 4.70 -6.82 12.76
N ARG A 85 4.01 -5.67 12.63
CA ARG A 85 2.55 -5.61 12.68
C ARG A 85 1.85 -6.32 11.55
N ALA A 86 2.37 -6.22 10.33
CA ALA A 86 1.80 -6.92 9.20
C ALA A 86 1.93 -8.45 9.37
N ASP A 87 3.03 -8.91 9.98
CA ASP A 87 3.26 -10.33 10.31
C ASP A 87 2.35 -10.84 11.45
N ASP A 88 2.07 -10.02 12.47
CA ASP A 88 1.07 -10.33 13.51
C ASP A 88 -0.30 -10.59 12.87
N VAL A 89 -0.72 -9.72 11.96
CA VAL A 89 -1.99 -9.84 11.23
C VAL A 89 -2.00 -11.09 10.37
N LEU A 90 -0.90 -11.41 9.68
CA LEU A 90 -0.78 -12.66 8.93
C LEU A 90 -1.03 -13.88 9.80
N THR A 91 -0.44 -13.88 11.00
CA THR A 91 -0.55 -14.99 11.93
C THR A 91 -2.00 -15.16 12.37
N ALA A 92 -2.69 -14.07 12.70
CA ALA A 92 -4.12 -14.09 13.03
C ALA A 92 -4.98 -14.57 11.85
N VAL A 93 -4.71 -14.07 10.64
CA VAL A 93 -5.39 -14.49 9.40
C VAL A 93 -5.16 -15.98 9.13
N LYS A 94 -3.94 -16.50 9.30
CA LYS A 94 -3.64 -17.94 9.17
C LYS A 94 -4.41 -18.79 10.18
N ILE A 95 -4.59 -18.32 11.40
CA ILE A 95 -5.41 -19.01 12.42
C ILE A 95 -6.87 -19.04 11.96
N LEU A 96 -7.41 -17.91 11.50
CA LEU A 96 -8.76 -17.82 10.95
C LEU A 96 -8.94 -18.76 9.74
N PHE A 97 -7.95 -18.83 8.84
CA PHE A 97 -7.97 -19.73 7.69
C PHE A 97 -8.11 -21.21 8.08
N ARG A 98 -7.47 -21.61 9.18
CA ARG A 98 -7.55 -23.00 9.68
C ARG A 98 -8.94 -23.34 10.18
N ARG A 99 -9.67 -22.36 10.72
CA ARG A 99 -11.04 -22.51 11.24
C ARG A 99 -12.12 -22.13 10.23
N ARG A 100 -11.75 -21.83 8.98
CA ARG A 100 -12.71 -21.36 7.95
C ARG A 100 -13.88 -22.33 7.72
N ASP A 101 -13.65 -23.62 7.92
CA ASP A 101 -14.65 -24.67 7.72
C ASP A 101 -15.73 -24.63 8.84
N GLU A 102 -15.39 -24.06 10.00
CA GLU A 102 -16.29 -23.84 11.14
C GLU A 102 -16.99 -22.46 11.06
N GLU A 103 -16.43 -21.52 10.29
CA GLU A 103 -16.88 -20.12 10.21
C GLU A 103 -17.41 -19.73 8.81
N VAL A 104 -17.87 -20.69 8.01
CA VAL A 104 -18.30 -20.49 6.61
C VAL A 104 -19.31 -19.37 6.46
N ASP A 105 -20.28 -19.26 7.37
CA ASP A 105 -21.32 -18.23 7.30
C ASP A 105 -20.76 -16.81 7.39
N LYS A 106 -19.63 -16.59 8.10
CA LYS A 106 -18.96 -15.27 8.13
C LYS A 106 -18.43 -14.90 6.74
N PHE A 107 -17.92 -15.86 5.97
CA PHE A 107 -17.38 -15.59 4.63
C PHE A 107 -18.45 -15.40 3.56
N LEU A 108 -19.72 -15.66 3.88
CA LEU A 108 -20.86 -15.34 3.03
C LEU A 108 -21.46 -13.96 3.36
N ASP A 109 -21.07 -13.36 4.48
CA ASP A 109 -21.49 -12.02 4.89
C ASP A 109 -20.74 -10.94 4.11
N ASP A 110 -21.49 -10.04 3.48
CA ASP A 110 -20.94 -8.98 2.62
C ASP A 110 -20.11 -7.96 3.42
N TYR A 111 -20.51 -7.68 4.67
CA TYR A 111 -19.76 -6.78 5.54
C TYR A 111 -18.40 -7.39 5.89
N TYR A 112 -18.36 -8.67 6.27
CA TYR A 112 -17.13 -9.38 6.57
C TYR A 112 -16.17 -9.45 5.37
N VAL A 113 -16.70 -9.70 4.16
CA VAL A 113 -15.93 -9.69 2.92
C VAL A 113 -15.36 -8.29 2.65
N LYS A 114 -16.13 -7.22 2.84
CA LYS A 114 -15.65 -5.83 2.72
C LYS A 114 -14.54 -5.51 3.71
N SER A 115 -14.61 -6.02 4.94
CA SER A 115 -13.56 -5.87 5.96
C SER A 115 -12.24 -6.51 5.53
N PHE A 116 -12.26 -7.64 4.83
CA PHE A 116 -11.07 -8.24 4.24
C PHE A 116 -10.48 -7.40 3.10
N ILE A 117 -11.32 -6.81 2.24
CA ILE A 117 -10.86 -5.90 1.18
C ILE A 117 -10.17 -4.68 1.81
N LYS A 118 -10.77 -4.12 2.88
CA LYS A 118 -10.18 -3.04 3.66
C LYS A 118 -8.81 -3.43 4.21
N LEU A 119 -8.68 -4.61 4.83
CA LEU A 119 -7.39 -5.11 5.32
C LEU A 119 -6.34 -5.18 4.20
N HIS A 120 -6.68 -5.78 3.05
CA HIS A 120 -5.76 -5.88 1.91
C HIS A 120 -5.33 -4.49 1.41
N ARG A 121 -6.26 -3.52 1.37
CA ARG A 121 -5.96 -2.12 1.03
C ARG A 121 -4.94 -1.52 1.99
N VAL A 122 -5.15 -1.66 3.30
CA VAL A 122 -4.26 -1.11 4.32
C VAL A 122 -2.87 -1.73 4.23
N LEU A 123 -2.76 -3.05 4.04
CA LEU A 123 -1.46 -3.72 3.85
C LEU A 123 -0.72 -3.22 2.60
N ARG A 124 -1.44 -2.95 1.50
CA ARG A 124 -0.85 -2.31 0.33
C ARG A 124 -0.34 -0.91 0.64
N ASP A 125 -1.13 -0.10 1.34
CA ASP A 125 -0.75 1.26 1.69
C ASP A 125 0.47 1.27 2.66
N ILE A 126 0.57 0.28 3.56
CA ILE A 126 1.76 0.03 4.39
C ILE A 126 2.97 -0.32 3.54
N LYS A 127 2.83 -1.24 2.57
CA LYS A 127 3.91 -1.61 1.64
C LYS A 127 4.45 -0.38 0.91
N GLU A 128 3.56 0.45 0.39
CA GLU A 128 3.91 1.68 -0.33
C GLU A 128 4.60 2.68 0.58
N PHE A 129 4.08 2.87 1.80
CA PHE A 129 4.70 3.72 2.80
C PHE A 129 6.11 3.25 3.14
N ILE A 130 6.32 1.97 3.48
CA ILE A 130 7.66 1.42 3.78
C ILE A 130 8.60 1.65 2.59
N SER A 131 8.15 1.37 1.36
CA SER A 131 8.95 1.59 0.14
C SER A 131 9.38 3.06 0.00
N ASN A 132 8.49 4.00 0.39
CA ASN A 132 8.76 5.42 0.30
C ASN A 132 9.68 5.90 1.42
N VAL A 133 9.40 5.48 2.67
CA VAL A 133 10.13 5.97 3.84
C VAL A 133 11.54 5.40 3.95
N SER A 134 11.74 4.20 3.40
CA SER A 134 13.01 3.51 3.46
C SER A 134 14.11 4.10 2.59
N GLN A 135 13.73 5.04 1.70
CA GLN A 135 14.60 5.67 0.70
C GLN A 135 14.69 7.20 0.89
N LEU A 136 14.33 7.70 2.07
CA LEU A 136 14.07 9.12 2.30
C LEU A 136 15.30 10.03 2.38
N LYS A 137 16.54 9.52 2.33
CA LYS A 137 17.72 10.41 2.41
C LYS A 137 17.72 11.51 1.34
N GLY A 138 17.18 11.25 0.16
CA GLY A 138 17.00 12.24 -0.92
C GLY A 138 15.72 13.07 -0.85
N LEU A 139 14.90 12.87 0.18
CA LEU A 139 13.61 13.54 0.38
C LEU A 139 13.54 14.29 1.72
N SER A 140 14.60 14.25 2.52
CA SER A 140 14.70 14.96 3.81
C SER A 140 14.43 16.46 3.70
N LYS A 141 14.76 17.09 2.56
CA LYS A 141 14.49 18.53 2.30
C LYS A 141 13.01 18.84 2.02
N PHE A 142 12.20 17.83 1.73
CA PHE A 142 10.84 18.00 1.20
C PHE A 142 9.77 17.24 1.96
N VAL A 143 10.16 16.28 2.78
CA VAL A 143 9.27 15.48 3.62
C VAL A 143 9.66 15.73 5.06
N SER A 144 8.74 16.31 5.83
CA SER A 144 9.00 16.49 7.26
C SER A 144 8.90 15.16 7.99
N ALA A 145 9.80 14.98 8.95
CA ALA A 145 9.79 13.83 9.84
C ALA A 145 8.45 13.71 10.60
N GLU A 146 7.83 14.85 10.91
CA GLU A 146 6.51 14.93 11.54
C GLU A 146 5.38 14.37 10.64
N ASP A 147 5.44 14.58 9.32
CA ASP A 147 4.44 14.04 8.40
C ASP A 147 4.57 12.52 8.25
N ILE A 148 5.80 12.00 8.26
CA ILE A 148 6.08 10.56 8.26
C ILE A 148 5.51 9.93 9.52
N ARG A 149 5.76 10.55 10.68
CA ARG A 149 5.24 10.11 11.97
C ARG A 149 3.72 10.05 11.96
N LYS A 150 3.05 11.13 11.53
CA LYS A 150 1.58 11.20 11.43
C LYS A 150 1.04 10.10 10.50
N ARG A 151 1.65 9.92 9.33
CA ARG A 151 1.18 8.91 8.37
C ARG A 151 1.37 7.48 8.90
N CYS A 152 2.47 7.19 9.58
CA CYS A 152 2.68 5.89 10.21
C CYS A 152 1.60 5.59 11.26
N ILE A 153 1.28 6.56 12.13
CA ILE A 153 0.20 6.42 13.13
C ILE A 153 -1.15 6.14 12.46
N VAL A 154 -1.47 6.87 11.38
CA VAL A 154 -2.71 6.64 10.62
C VAL A 154 -2.76 5.21 10.08
N LEU A 155 -1.69 4.71 9.47
CA LEU A 155 -1.63 3.35 8.92
C LEU A 155 -1.80 2.28 10.00
N ILE A 156 -1.19 2.47 11.17
CA ILE A 156 -1.35 1.56 12.31
C ILE A 156 -2.81 1.54 12.77
N ASN A 157 -3.45 2.70 12.91
CA ASN A 157 -4.85 2.79 13.32
C ASN A 157 -5.81 2.17 12.28
N GLU A 158 -5.53 2.38 10.98
CA GLU A 158 -6.29 1.76 9.89
C GLU A 158 -6.15 0.22 9.94
N LEU A 159 -4.95 -0.29 10.24
CA LEU A 159 -4.70 -1.72 10.39
C LEU A 159 -5.42 -2.29 11.62
N GLU A 160 -5.29 -1.64 12.79
CA GLU A 160 -6.00 -1.99 14.02
C GLU A 160 -7.52 -2.09 13.78
N SER A 161 -8.10 -1.06 13.15
CA SER A 161 -9.52 -1.05 12.81
C SER A 161 -9.91 -2.22 11.91
N SER A 162 -9.10 -2.54 10.90
CA SER A 162 -9.39 -3.69 10.01
C SER A 162 -9.32 -5.04 10.74
N CYS A 163 -8.45 -5.17 11.74
CA CYS A 163 -8.36 -6.36 12.57
C CYS A 163 -9.60 -6.53 13.46
N VAL A 164 -10.07 -5.43 14.05
CA VAL A 164 -11.31 -5.41 14.86
C VAL A 164 -12.51 -5.81 14.00
N ASP A 165 -12.65 -5.24 12.80
CA ASP A 165 -13.76 -5.55 11.89
C ASP A 165 -13.81 -7.04 11.49
N LEU A 166 -12.65 -7.71 11.50
CA LEU A 166 -12.50 -9.14 11.19
C LEU A 166 -12.45 -10.05 12.43
N ASN A 167 -12.57 -9.48 13.63
CA ASN A 167 -12.39 -10.16 14.92
C ASN A 167 -11.05 -10.91 15.02
N LEU A 168 -9.97 -10.34 14.48
CA LEU A 168 -8.63 -10.89 14.59
C LEU A 168 -8.04 -10.54 15.97
N ASN A 169 -7.53 -11.54 16.68
CA ASN A 169 -6.88 -11.33 17.96
C ASN A 169 -5.43 -10.83 17.77
N THR A 170 -5.29 -9.53 17.50
CA THR A 170 -4.00 -8.86 17.31
C THR A 170 -3.80 -7.71 18.31
N THR A 171 -4.31 -7.89 19.54
CA THR A 171 -4.40 -6.81 20.54
C THR A 171 -3.04 -6.17 20.78
N ILE A 172 -2.96 -4.88 20.50
CA ILE A 172 -1.78 -4.05 20.69
C ILE A 172 -1.72 -3.65 22.17
N SER A 173 -0.69 -4.09 22.88
CA SER A 173 -0.53 -3.72 24.29
C SER A 173 -0.20 -2.22 24.42
N ALA A 174 -0.51 -1.62 25.58
CA ALA A 174 -0.13 -0.23 25.86
C ALA A 174 1.39 -0.02 25.78
N GLU A 175 2.16 -1.07 26.08
CA GLU A 175 3.63 -1.06 25.99
C GLU A 175 4.10 -1.03 24.53
N ASP A 176 3.45 -1.79 23.65
CA ASP A 176 3.76 -1.74 22.22
C ASP A 176 3.47 -0.35 21.63
N LYS A 177 2.37 0.30 22.05
CA LYS A 177 2.05 1.68 21.59
C LYS A 177 3.16 2.67 22.00
N ARG A 178 3.70 2.53 23.21
CA ARG A 178 4.83 3.35 23.69
C ARG A 178 6.11 3.07 22.92
N LEU A 179 6.43 1.81 22.68
CA LEU A 179 7.63 1.42 21.93
C LEU A 179 7.56 1.94 20.48
N VAL A 180 6.38 1.83 19.87
CA VAL A 180 6.11 2.40 18.53
C VAL A 180 6.36 3.89 18.52
N GLN A 181 5.80 4.63 19.48
CA GLN A 181 5.98 6.08 19.57
C GLN A 181 7.44 6.48 19.78
N LYS A 182 8.17 5.74 20.63
CA LYS A 182 9.60 5.97 20.89
C LYS A 182 10.44 5.73 19.63
N SER A 183 10.27 4.58 18.99
CA SER A 183 11.02 4.22 17.78
C SER A 183 10.73 5.16 16.61
N LEU A 184 9.50 5.64 16.48
CA LEU A 184 9.13 6.69 15.53
C LEU A 184 9.88 8.00 15.82
N MET A 185 9.95 8.42 17.10
CA MET A 185 10.66 9.65 17.47
C MET A 185 12.15 9.56 17.18
N GLU A 186 12.78 8.42 17.46
CA GLU A 186 14.21 8.22 17.20
C GLU A 186 14.56 8.31 15.70
N ASP A 187 13.71 7.77 14.81
CA ASP A 187 13.89 7.92 13.36
C ASP A 187 13.65 9.37 12.90
N VAL A 188 12.69 10.06 13.53
CA VAL A 188 12.40 11.49 13.28
C VAL A 188 13.61 12.37 13.64
N ASP A 189 14.21 12.13 14.80
CA ASP A 189 15.38 12.87 15.27
C ASP A 189 16.58 12.61 14.34
N ALA A 190 16.82 11.34 13.96
CA ALA A 190 17.86 10.98 13.00
C ALA A 190 17.64 11.63 11.62
N MET A 191 16.39 11.81 11.18
CA MET A 191 16.09 12.55 9.95
C MET A 191 16.40 14.05 10.04
N ASN A 192 16.17 14.66 11.20
CA ASN A 192 16.46 16.08 11.41
C ASN A 192 17.97 16.36 11.50
N GLU A 193 18.79 15.38 11.86
CA GLU A 193 20.25 15.50 11.83
C GLU A 193 20.84 15.47 10.40
N ILE A 194 20.06 15.03 9.40
CA ILE A 194 20.49 14.91 7.99
C ILE A 194 20.51 16.27 7.25
N ILE A 195 20.14 17.39 7.89
CA ILE A 195 19.92 18.70 7.23
C ILE A 195 21.19 19.28 6.52
N ASN A 196 22.38 18.69 6.71
CA ASN A 196 23.63 19.12 6.06
C ASN A 196 24.09 18.28 4.85
N ILE A 197 23.21 17.55 4.15
CA ILE A 197 23.63 16.90 2.89
C ILE A 197 23.95 17.97 1.83
N ASP A 198 25.11 17.84 1.18
CA ASP A 198 25.46 18.67 0.04
C ASP A 198 24.47 18.48 -1.13
N GLU A 199 24.42 19.46 -2.04
CA GLU A 199 23.44 19.49 -3.12
C GLU A 199 23.59 18.33 -4.10
N GLN A 200 24.81 17.85 -4.36
CA GLN A 200 25.08 16.74 -5.29
C GLN A 200 24.68 15.40 -4.68
N GLU A 201 25.01 15.18 -3.41
CA GLU A 201 24.61 13.98 -2.69
C GLU A 201 23.07 13.94 -2.53
N TYR A 202 22.42 15.09 -2.27
CA TYR A 202 20.97 15.22 -2.25
C TYR A 202 20.32 14.75 -3.58
N ILE A 203 20.80 15.26 -4.72
CA ILE A 203 20.28 14.91 -6.06
C ILE A 203 20.47 13.43 -6.36
N LYS A 204 21.63 12.86 -5.99
CA LYS A 204 21.92 11.44 -6.16
C LYS A 204 20.87 10.57 -5.48
N TYR A 205 20.53 10.86 -4.23
CA TYR A 205 19.50 10.10 -3.52
C TYR A 205 18.09 10.38 -4.05
N LEU A 206 17.78 11.63 -4.41
CA LEU A 206 16.49 11.96 -5.01
C LEU A 206 16.26 11.16 -6.29
N LYS A 207 17.27 11.07 -7.17
CA LYS A 207 17.24 10.26 -8.39
C LYS A 207 17.04 8.78 -8.08
N LYS A 208 17.76 8.23 -7.08
CA LYS A 208 17.61 6.82 -6.65
C LYS A 208 16.16 6.54 -6.24
N SER A 209 15.56 7.41 -5.42
CA SER A 209 14.17 7.28 -4.97
C SER A 209 13.16 7.45 -6.12
N ALA A 210 13.45 8.31 -7.10
CA ALA A 210 12.64 8.47 -8.30
C ALA A 210 12.66 7.21 -9.19
N VAL A 211 13.84 6.60 -9.40
CA VAL A 211 13.99 5.34 -10.16
C VAL A 211 13.20 4.20 -9.51
N ASN A 212 13.15 4.17 -8.18
CA ASN A 212 12.34 3.21 -7.43
C ASN A 212 10.84 3.55 -7.42
N GLY A 213 10.46 4.65 -8.05
CA GLY A 213 9.08 5.05 -8.27
C GLY A 213 8.41 5.71 -7.06
N ASN A 214 9.18 6.33 -6.15
CA ASN A 214 8.59 7.14 -5.09
C ASN A 214 7.88 8.38 -5.71
N PRO A 215 6.58 8.60 -5.46
CA PRO A 215 5.81 9.66 -6.13
C PRO A 215 6.34 11.07 -5.85
N THR A 216 6.77 11.33 -4.61
CA THR A 216 7.35 12.59 -4.18
C THR A 216 8.72 12.82 -4.85
N ALA A 217 9.55 11.77 -4.91
CA ALA A 217 10.85 11.86 -5.57
C ALA A 217 10.72 12.09 -7.08
N LEU A 218 9.77 11.40 -7.72
CA LEU A 218 9.42 11.61 -9.12
C LEU A 218 9.00 13.06 -9.39
N PHE A 219 8.18 13.64 -8.51
CA PHE A 219 7.75 15.02 -8.64
C PHE A 219 8.92 16.01 -8.57
N TYR A 220 9.74 15.95 -7.52
CA TYR A 220 10.86 16.87 -7.36
C TYR A 220 11.98 16.65 -8.38
N TYR A 221 12.33 15.40 -8.68
CA TYR A 221 13.32 15.10 -9.72
C TYR A 221 12.84 15.55 -11.10
N GLY A 222 11.54 15.43 -11.36
CA GLY A 222 10.90 15.92 -12.58
C GLY A 222 11.11 17.43 -12.75
N ILE A 223 10.75 18.22 -11.73
CA ILE A 223 10.94 19.68 -11.72
C ILE A 223 12.42 20.05 -11.96
N LEU A 224 13.34 19.43 -11.21
CA LEU A 224 14.76 19.74 -11.31
C LEU A 224 15.34 19.43 -12.70
N SER A 225 14.85 18.36 -13.34
CA SER A 225 15.25 17.98 -14.70
C SER A 225 14.68 18.93 -15.76
N LEU A 226 13.45 19.44 -15.58
CA LEU A 226 12.88 20.48 -16.44
C LEU A 226 13.63 21.80 -16.32
N ASP A 227 14.01 22.18 -15.11
CA ASP A 227 14.66 23.47 -14.83
C ASP A 227 16.18 23.44 -15.09
N GLY A 228 16.77 22.25 -15.24
CA GLY A 228 18.22 22.08 -15.35
C GLY A 228 18.96 22.49 -14.07
N LYS A 229 18.29 22.38 -12.92
CA LYS A 229 18.82 22.82 -11.62
C LYS A 229 19.53 21.66 -10.94
N TYR A 230 20.85 21.77 -10.73
CA TYR A 230 21.72 20.74 -10.15
C TYR A 230 21.86 19.43 -10.95
N VAL A 231 21.05 19.26 -12.00
CA VAL A 231 21.11 18.18 -12.99
C VAL A 231 21.14 18.78 -14.38
N GLU A 232 21.67 18.03 -15.35
CA GLU A 232 21.57 18.41 -16.76
C GLU A 232 20.09 18.51 -17.15
N LYS A 233 19.75 19.59 -17.87
CA LYS A 233 18.36 19.84 -18.30
C LYS A 233 17.93 18.74 -19.28
N ASP A 234 16.86 18.03 -18.93
CA ASP A 234 16.24 17.03 -19.79
C ASP A 234 14.72 17.12 -19.66
N GLU A 235 14.12 17.76 -20.66
CA GLU A 235 12.67 17.99 -20.71
C GLU A 235 11.88 16.68 -20.81
N LYS A 236 12.42 15.67 -21.49
CA LYS A 236 11.77 14.37 -21.68
C LYS A 236 11.73 13.61 -20.37
N ILE A 237 12.85 13.52 -19.66
CA ILE A 237 12.91 12.88 -18.34
C ILE A 237 12.02 13.64 -17.35
N GLY A 238 12.11 14.96 -17.33
CA GLY A 238 11.31 15.80 -16.45
C GLY A 238 9.80 15.54 -16.60
N MET A 239 9.32 15.54 -17.84
CA MET A 239 7.92 15.24 -18.16
C MET A 239 7.52 13.80 -17.80
N GLN A 240 8.35 12.81 -18.12
CA GLN A 240 8.07 11.41 -17.78
C GLN A 240 7.95 11.20 -16.26
N CYS A 241 8.82 11.83 -15.48
CA CYS A 241 8.78 11.77 -14.03
C CYS A 241 7.49 12.39 -13.46
N LEU A 242 7.07 13.57 -13.95
CA LEU A 242 5.83 14.22 -13.51
C LEU A 242 4.59 13.39 -13.85
N LEU A 243 4.53 12.80 -15.05
CA LEU A 243 3.44 11.91 -15.46
C LEU A 243 3.34 10.67 -14.56
N LEU A 244 4.47 10.03 -14.25
CA LEU A 244 4.51 8.88 -13.37
C LEU A 244 4.12 9.25 -11.92
N ALA A 245 4.49 10.46 -11.47
CA ALA A 245 4.06 10.97 -10.18
C ALA A 245 2.52 11.12 -10.11
N ILE A 246 1.88 11.63 -11.18
CA ILE A 246 0.42 11.73 -11.30
C ILE A 246 -0.22 10.34 -11.24
N ALA A 247 0.29 9.39 -12.02
CA ALA A 247 -0.20 8.01 -12.03
C ALA A 247 -0.14 7.34 -10.65
N LYS A 248 0.81 7.76 -9.80
CA LYS A 248 0.95 7.30 -8.41
C LYS A 248 0.27 8.19 -7.38
N GLY A 249 -0.58 9.13 -7.80
CA GLY A 249 -1.42 9.94 -6.92
C GLY A 249 -0.79 11.25 -6.41
N GLN A 250 0.37 11.65 -6.91
CA GLN A 250 1.01 12.93 -6.56
C GLN A 250 0.31 14.12 -7.23
N LYS A 251 -0.79 14.58 -6.64
CA LYS A 251 -1.67 15.62 -7.22
C LYS A 251 -0.96 16.95 -7.53
N GLN A 252 0.09 17.29 -6.78
CA GLN A 252 0.90 18.50 -7.00
C GLN A 252 1.51 18.53 -8.41
N ALA A 253 1.83 17.37 -9.00
CA ALA A 253 2.36 17.28 -10.36
C ALA A 253 1.37 17.79 -11.42
N ILE A 254 0.05 17.62 -11.21
CA ILE A 254 -0.98 18.15 -12.13
C ILE A 254 -0.96 19.67 -12.12
N VAL A 255 -0.87 20.27 -10.93
CA VAL A 255 -0.85 21.73 -10.76
C VAL A 255 0.42 22.31 -11.38
N GLU A 256 1.56 21.66 -11.19
CA GLU A 256 2.83 22.08 -11.74
C GLU A 256 2.84 22.06 -13.28
N LEU A 257 2.32 21.00 -13.90
CA LEU A 257 2.23 20.93 -15.36
C LEU A 257 1.34 22.03 -15.94
N LYS A 258 0.21 22.32 -15.28
CA LYS A 258 -0.67 23.44 -15.64
C LYS A 258 0.03 24.79 -15.53
N ASN A 259 0.77 25.03 -14.43
CA ASN A 259 1.53 26.27 -14.23
C ASN A 259 2.60 26.49 -15.30
N ARG A 260 3.12 25.40 -15.87
CA ARG A 260 4.11 25.44 -16.96
C ARG A 260 3.49 25.57 -18.36
N ASN A 261 2.17 25.72 -18.46
CA ASN A 261 1.41 25.70 -19.71
C ASN A 261 1.63 24.42 -20.54
N ILE A 262 1.83 23.29 -19.85
CA ILE A 262 1.98 21.99 -20.50
C ILE A 262 0.65 21.27 -20.34
N ASP A 263 -0.10 21.17 -21.44
CA ASP A 263 -1.34 20.42 -21.45
C ASP A 263 -1.05 18.92 -21.52
N VAL A 264 -1.73 18.18 -20.64
CA VAL A 264 -1.49 16.75 -20.40
C VAL A 264 -2.74 15.92 -20.68
N TRP A 265 -3.78 16.55 -21.23
CA TRP A 265 -5.12 16.00 -21.43
C TRP A 265 -5.69 16.45 -22.76
#